data_AF-A0A9R0S430-F1
#
_entry.id   AF-A0A9R0S430-F1
#
_cell.length_a   1.000
_cell.length_b   1.000
_cell.length_c   1.000
_cell.angle_alpha   90.00
_cell.angle_beta   90.00
_cell.angle_gamma   90.00
#
_symmetry.space_group_name_H-M   'P 1'
#
loop_
_entity.id
_entity.type
_entity.pdbx_description
1 polymer ?
#
loop_
_entity_poly.entity_id
_entity_poly.type
_entity_poly.pdbx_seq_one_letter_code
_entity_poly.pdbx_strand_id
1 'polypeptide(L)'
;MSIARFSCTTHLATLHTLGATRQITRRLLAKMSQGQQRRPSSDQAQAGGGGQGQGQGGGAVRYGDVFPAVTGGLAEKPVAPQDAATMQSAENLVFGETIKGGPAATMQSAAMRNERMGVVGHDQATDATAEQGVTVSETRVPGGRIVTEFVAGQVVSQYLAPDGADPARGAAGDDTKMTIGEALEAAGYAAGDRPVEHSDAAAIQAAKVRATGQDVYIPGDLAAQAQSAADANLWAARDEEKAKLGEVLSNATAKLVADKEVESDDAARVASAETRNKDDKTVRPGGIAASVAAAARLNKQDA
;
A
#
# COMPACT_ATOMS: atom_id res chain seq x y z
N MET A 1 16.20 -57.76 -19.50
CA MET A 1 17.20 -56.79 -20.01
C MET A 1 16.74 -56.30 -21.38
N SER A 2 16.71 -54.97 -21.51
CA SER A 2 16.45 -54.07 -22.65
C SER A 2 15.77 -54.54 -23.94
N ILE A 3 14.65 -53.89 -24.24
CA ILE A 3 14.05 -53.76 -25.58
C ILE A 3 14.42 -52.37 -26.15
N ALA A 4 14.69 -52.35 -27.45
CA ALA A 4 15.17 -51.21 -28.23
C ALA A 4 14.04 -50.30 -28.78
N ARG A 5 14.39 -49.01 -28.86
CA ARG A 5 14.11 -47.99 -29.91
C ARG A 5 12.81 -47.99 -30.72
N PHE A 6 12.10 -46.85 -30.69
CA PHE A 6 11.65 -45.99 -31.81
C PHE A 6 11.06 -44.71 -31.16
N SER A 7 11.73 -43.54 -31.18
CA SER A 7 11.79 -42.51 -32.22
C SER A 7 10.47 -41.76 -32.47
N CYS A 8 10.61 -40.42 -32.57
CA CYS A 8 9.81 -39.45 -33.32
C CYS A 8 8.72 -38.67 -32.55
N THR A 9 8.56 -37.34 -32.63
CA THR A 9 9.36 -36.16 -33.06
C THR A 9 8.50 -34.92 -32.65
N THR A 10 9.13 -33.80 -32.27
CA THR A 10 8.69 -32.39 -32.45
C THR A 10 7.40 -31.88 -31.76
N HIS A 11 7.32 -30.67 -31.20
CA HIS A 11 7.77 -29.41 -31.82
C HIS A 11 8.43 -28.44 -30.82
N LEU A 12 9.55 -27.89 -31.30
CA LEU A 12 10.36 -26.80 -30.78
C LEU A 12 9.92 -25.51 -31.51
N ALA A 13 10.31 -24.34 -30.96
CA ALA A 13 10.42 -22.99 -31.56
C ALA A 13 9.55 -21.97 -30.78
N THR A 14 10.02 -20.79 -30.35
CA THR A 14 11.17 -20.00 -30.81
C THR A 14 11.56 -19.01 -29.70
N LEU A 15 12.78 -19.11 -29.18
CA LEU A 15 13.48 -18.03 -28.47
C LEU A 15 14.62 -17.58 -29.40
N HIS A 16 15.03 -16.31 -29.26
CA HIS A 16 15.96 -15.54 -30.11
C HIS A 16 15.30 -14.77 -31.25
N THR A 17 15.17 -13.45 -31.10
CA THR A 17 15.80 -12.42 -31.94
C THR A 17 15.44 -11.04 -31.38
N LEU A 18 16.45 -10.22 -31.06
CA LEU A 18 16.54 -8.74 -31.12
C LEU A 18 17.58 -8.17 -30.13
N GLY A 19 18.75 -8.81 -30.07
CA GLY A 19 20.00 -8.16 -29.66
C GLY A 19 20.70 -7.61 -30.90
N ALA A 20 20.17 -6.57 -31.53
CA ALA A 20 20.81 -5.94 -32.71
C ALA A 20 20.30 -4.51 -32.97
N THR A 21 20.41 -3.60 -32.00
CA THR A 21 20.22 -2.15 -32.27
C THR A 21 21.04 -1.23 -31.38
N ARG A 22 22.05 -1.76 -30.66
CA ARG A 22 22.94 -1.00 -29.74
C ARG A 22 24.33 -0.67 -30.29
N GLN A 23 24.62 -0.92 -31.57
CA GLN A 23 25.99 -0.73 -32.12
C GLN A 23 26.17 0.36 -33.20
N ILE A 24 25.10 1.03 -33.68
CA ILE A 24 25.23 1.94 -34.84
C ILE A 24 25.35 3.43 -34.48
N THR A 25 24.92 3.89 -33.30
CA THR A 25 25.03 5.32 -32.93
C THR A 25 26.33 5.70 -32.19
N ARG A 26 27.20 4.75 -31.86
CA ARG A 26 28.50 5.03 -31.19
C ARG A 26 29.68 5.26 -32.14
N ARG A 27 29.49 5.21 -33.46
CA ARG A 27 30.58 5.35 -34.45
C ARG A 27 30.62 6.66 -35.25
N LEU A 28 29.69 7.60 -35.03
CA LEU A 28 29.66 8.85 -35.81
C LEU A 28 29.98 10.16 -35.06
N LEU A 29 30.26 10.14 -33.76
CA LEU A 29 30.64 11.37 -33.02
C LEU A 29 32.00 11.31 -32.31
N ALA A 30 32.84 10.33 -32.64
CA ALA A 30 34.22 10.20 -32.13
C ALA A 30 35.32 10.52 -33.17
N LYS A 31 34.93 11.08 -34.32
CA LYS A 31 35.86 11.59 -35.35
C LYS A 31 35.58 13.05 -35.68
N MET A 32 35.50 13.89 -34.65
CA MET A 32 35.91 15.29 -34.75
C MET A 32 36.91 15.56 -33.62
N SER A 33 38.01 14.85 -33.77
CA SER A 33 39.27 15.10 -33.13
C SER A 33 39.80 16.47 -33.60
N GLN A 34 40.26 17.24 -32.62
CA GLN A 34 41.32 18.26 -32.69
C GLN A 34 41.01 19.61 -33.34
N GLY A 35 40.81 20.59 -32.46
CA GLY A 35 41.12 21.99 -32.72
C GLY A 35 40.91 22.87 -31.49
N GLN A 36 41.94 22.98 -30.63
CA GLN A 36 42.23 24.13 -29.74
C GLN A 36 41.19 24.47 -28.61
N GLN A 37 41.49 25.02 -27.44
CA GLN A 37 42.69 25.27 -26.61
C GLN A 37 42.15 25.87 -25.28
N ARG A 38 42.71 25.44 -24.13
CA ARG A 38 42.81 26.10 -22.79
C ARG A 38 41.61 26.20 -21.83
N ARG A 39 41.87 25.72 -20.59
CA ARG A 39 41.29 26.19 -19.32
C ARG A 39 41.77 27.63 -19.01
N PRO A 40 41.10 28.34 -18.08
CA PRO A 40 41.78 28.51 -16.79
C PRO A 40 40.87 28.24 -15.57
N SER A 41 41.57 27.93 -14.48
CA SER A 41 41.10 27.64 -13.13
C SER A 41 40.59 28.88 -12.39
N SER A 42 39.64 28.68 -11.48
CA SER A 42 39.48 29.51 -10.27
C SER A 42 38.77 28.71 -9.18
N ASP A 43 39.57 27.94 -8.42
CA ASP A 43 39.25 27.52 -7.05
C ASP A 43 39.98 28.47 -6.10
N GLN A 44 39.26 29.07 -5.14
CA GLN A 44 39.59 29.15 -3.71
C GLN A 44 38.92 30.35 -3.02
N ALA A 45 38.08 30.05 -2.03
CA ALA A 45 38.16 30.54 -0.63
C ALA A 45 36.81 30.21 0.05
N GLN A 46 36.70 29.12 0.81
CA GLN A 46 37.16 28.91 2.19
C GLN A 46 36.12 29.34 3.25
N ALA A 47 35.61 28.29 3.93
CA ALA A 47 35.23 28.16 5.34
C ALA A 47 34.22 29.13 5.98
N GLY A 48 33.20 28.52 6.60
CA GLY A 48 32.56 29.09 7.77
C GLY A 48 31.23 28.43 8.14
N GLY A 49 31.19 27.76 9.29
CA GLY A 49 29.98 27.68 10.11
C GLY A 49 29.29 26.33 10.18
N GLY A 50 29.55 25.60 11.26
CA GLY A 50 28.65 24.55 11.72
C GLY A 50 27.28 25.13 12.08
N GLY A 51 26.25 24.35 11.83
CA GLY A 51 24.88 24.65 12.19
C GLY A 51 24.04 23.38 12.14
N GLN A 52 23.95 22.69 13.27
CA GLN A 52 22.84 21.79 13.54
C GLN A 52 21.56 22.62 13.50
N GLY A 53 20.87 22.56 12.37
CA GLY A 53 19.56 23.15 12.19
C GLY A 53 18.56 22.05 11.91
N GLN A 54 17.90 21.56 12.95
CA GLN A 54 16.61 20.91 12.82
C GLN A 54 15.64 21.96 12.25
N GLY A 55 15.49 21.96 10.93
CA GLY A 55 14.53 22.79 10.21
C GLY A 55 13.31 21.96 9.84
N GLN A 56 12.30 21.93 10.71
CA GLN A 56 10.93 21.64 10.28
C GLN A 56 10.47 22.85 9.44
N GLY A 57 10.26 22.64 8.14
CA GLY A 57 9.69 23.62 7.21
C GLY A 57 10.47 23.79 5.91
N GLY A 58 10.02 23.14 4.82
CA GLY A 58 10.40 23.49 3.44
C GLY A 58 11.23 22.48 2.62
N GLY A 59 11.44 21.26 3.09
CA GLY A 59 12.15 20.21 2.34
C GLY A 59 11.30 19.50 1.28
N ALA A 60 11.96 18.95 0.26
CA ALA A 60 11.31 18.05 -0.70
C ALA A 60 10.70 16.84 -0.01
N VAL A 61 9.54 16.40 -0.50
CA VAL A 61 8.88 15.16 -0.06
C VAL A 61 9.65 13.97 -0.63
N ARG A 62 10.22 13.15 0.23
CA ARG A 62 11.05 12.01 -0.14
C ARG A 62 10.27 10.71 -0.09
N TYR A 63 10.81 9.66 -0.70
CA TYR A 63 10.21 8.33 -0.66
C TYR A 63 10.03 7.79 0.77
N GLY A 64 10.98 8.05 1.68
CA GLY A 64 10.84 7.62 3.08
C GLY A 64 9.74 8.36 3.84
N ASP A 65 9.39 9.58 3.42
CA ASP A 65 8.32 10.37 4.04
C ASP A 65 6.93 9.85 3.63
N VAL A 66 6.79 9.34 2.39
CA VAL A 66 5.53 8.80 1.88
C VAL A 66 5.37 7.30 2.11
N PHE A 67 6.48 6.56 2.16
CA PHE A 67 6.49 5.11 2.33
C PHE A 67 7.51 4.72 3.42
N PRO A 68 7.09 4.60 4.68
CA PRO A 68 8.00 4.33 5.81
C PRO A 68 8.79 3.02 5.69
N ALA A 69 8.30 2.06 4.90
CA ALA A 69 9.01 0.80 4.62
C ALA A 69 10.19 0.95 3.64
N VAL A 70 10.24 2.07 2.89
CA VAL A 70 11.36 2.39 2.00
C VAL A 70 12.52 2.90 2.82
N THR A 71 13.69 2.29 2.63
CA THR A 71 14.90 2.59 3.40
C THR A 71 16.11 2.81 2.49
N GLY A 72 17.20 3.36 3.04
CA GLY A 72 18.46 3.53 2.34
C GLY A 72 18.41 4.64 1.28
N GLY A 73 19.17 4.46 0.19
CA GLY A 73 19.39 5.51 -0.81
C GLY A 73 18.14 5.97 -1.57
N LEU A 74 17.07 5.17 -1.62
CA LEU A 74 15.80 5.61 -2.20
C LEU A 74 15.02 6.50 -1.23
N ALA A 75 15.03 6.18 0.06
CA ALA A 75 14.28 6.90 1.10
C ALA A 75 14.66 8.39 1.19
N GLU A 76 15.92 8.71 0.88
CA GLU A 76 16.46 10.07 0.90
C GLU A 76 16.15 10.88 -0.38
N LYS A 77 15.68 10.22 -1.44
CA LYS A 77 15.44 10.87 -2.74
C LYS A 77 14.05 11.50 -2.78
N PRO A 78 13.92 12.69 -3.41
CA PRO A 78 12.62 13.28 -3.66
C PRO A 78 11.79 12.39 -4.59
N VAL A 79 10.48 12.32 -4.36
CA VAL A 79 9.56 11.66 -5.30
C VAL A 79 9.53 12.45 -6.60
N ALA A 80 9.81 11.78 -7.72
CA ALA A 80 9.95 12.39 -9.03
C ALA A 80 8.71 12.17 -9.93
N PRO A 81 8.34 13.10 -10.83
CA PRO A 81 7.11 12.98 -11.63
C PRO A 81 7.07 11.73 -12.52
N GLN A 82 8.19 11.36 -13.14
CA GLN A 82 8.29 10.20 -14.03
C GLN A 82 8.10 8.90 -13.25
N ASP A 83 8.57 8.84 -12.02
CA ASP A 83 8.39 7.67 -11.16
C ASP A 83 6.90 7.50 -10.80
N ALA A 84 6.23 8.60 -10.47
CA ALA A 84 4.80 8.63 -10.19
C ALA A 84 3.96 8.22 -11.40
N ALA A 85 4.32 8.70 -12.60
CA ALA A 85 3.68 8.31 -13.85
C ALA A 85 3.91 6.82 -14.19
N THR A 86 5.10 6.29 -13.88
CA THR A 86 5.43 4.87 -14.07
C THR A 86 4.63 4.01 -13.10
N MET A 87 4.50 4.41 -11.83
CA MET A 87 3.63 3.74 -10.85
C MET A 87 2.17 3.73 -11.30
N GLN A 88 1.66 4.87 -11.78
CA GLN A 88 0.31 4.95 -12.31
C GLN A 88 0.11 3.98 -13.49
N SER A 89 1.09 3.89 -14.40
CA SER A 89 1.03 2.95 -15.53
C SER A 89 1.03 1.50 -15.07
N ALA A 90 1.78 1.19 -14.01
CA ALA A 90 1.84 -0.14 -13.42
C ALA A 90 0.52 -0.50 -12.71
N GLU A 91 -0.07 0.42 -11.94
CA GLU A 91 -1.41 0.25 -11.37
C GLU A 91 -2.46 0.04 -12.46
N ASN A 92 -2.50 0.89 -13.49
CA ASN A 92 -3.46 0.77 -14.59
C ASN A 92 -3.32 -0.56 -15.36
N LEU A 93 -2.09 -1.10 -15.48
CA LEU A 93 -1.86 -2.39 -16.13
C LEU A 93 -2.47 -3.56 -15.33
N VAL A 94 -2.48 -3.44 -14.01
CA VAL A 94 -2.92 -4.50 -13.10
C VAL A 94 -4.40 -4.36 -12.71
N PHE A 95 -4.87 -3.14 -12.49
CA PHE A 95 -6.21 -2.84 -11.97
C PHE A 95 -7.14 -2.22 -13.02
N GLY A 96 -6.63 -1.79 -14.18
CA GLY A 96 -7.40 -1.08 -15.21
C GLY A 96 -7.66 0.39 -14.91
N GLU A 97 -7.45 0.82 -13.66
CA GLU A 97 -7.54 2.20 -13.20
C GLU A 97 -6.50 2.51 -12.11
N THR A 98 -6.32 3.79 -11.81
CA THR A 98 -5.44 4.25 -10.74
C THR A 98 -6.21 4.22 -9.43
N ILE A 99 -5.64 3.61 -8.39
CA ILE A 99 -6.34 3.48 -7.11
C ILE A 99 -6.32 4.82 -6.38
N LYS A 100 -7.50 5.32 -6.02
CA LYS A 100 -7.62 6.58 -5.25
C LYS A 100 -6.98 6.40 -3.87
N GLY A 101 -6.03 7.27 -3.54
CA GLY A 101 -5.28 7.18 -2.28
C GLY A 101 -4.25 6.05 -2.24
N GLY A 102 -4.05 5.32 -3.34
CA GLY A 102 -3.00 4.32 -3.49
C GLY A 102 -1.61 4.93 -3.69
N PRO A 103 -0.57 4.10 -3.89
CA PRO A 103 0.80 4.58 -4.05
C PRO A 103 0.99 5.52 -5.23
N ALA A 104 0.35 5.27 -6.39
CA ALA A 104 0.45 6.18 -7.53
C ALA A 104 -0.09 7.57 -7.18
N ALA A 105 -1.27 7.66 -6.55
CA ALA A 105 -1.87 8.93 -6.15
C ALA A 105 -1.00 9.67 -5.11
N THR A 106 -0.43 8.94 -4.15
CA THR A 106 0.48 9.49 -3.14
C THR A 106 1.76 10.03 -3.78
N MET A 107 2.35 9.27 -4.70
CA MET A 107 3.55 9.68 -5.44
C MET A 107 3.28 10.89 -6.33
N GLN A 108 2.11 10.97 -6.99
CA GLN A 108 1.72 12.11 -7.81
C GLN A 108 1.59 13.38 -6.97
N SER A 109 0.95 13.29 -5.79
CA SER A 109 0.82 14.43 -4.87
C SER A 109 2.19 14.94 -4.39
N ALA A 110 3.07 14.01 -4.00
CA ALA A 110 4.43 14.32 -3.58
C ALA A 110 5.27 14.95 -4.73
N ALA A 111 5.20 14.37 -5.93
CA ALA A 111 5.89 14.87 -7.11
C ALA A 111 5.41 16.28 -7.51
N MET A 112 4.10 16.52 -7.56
CA MET A 112 3.54 17.86 -7.85
C MET A 112 4.00 18.91 -6.83
N ARG A 113 4.09 18.53 -5.55
CA ARG A 113 4.63 19.41 -4.50
C ARG A 113 6.11 19.69 -4.74
N ASN A 114 6.90 18.67 -5.07
CA ASN A 114 8.33 18.80 -5.35
C ASN A 114 8.63 19.64 -6.60
N GLU A 115 7.84 19.50 -7.66
CA GLU A 115 7.91 20.33 -8.87
C GLU A 115 7.59 21.79 -8.55
N ARG A 116 6.53 22.05 -7.78
CA ARG A 116 6.16 23.41 -7.36
C ARG A 116 7.25 24.07 -6.52
N MET A 117 7.99 23.29 -5.74
CA MET A 117 9.15 23.75 -4.97
C MET A 117 10.42 23.88 -5.82
N GLY A 118 10.40 23.45 -7.08
CA GLY A 118 11.56 23.48 -7.98
C GLY A 118 12.67 22.50 -7.61
N VAL A 119 12.39 21.53 -6.74
CA VAL A 119 13.41 20.54 -6.31
C VAL A 119 13.54 19.40 -7.32
N VAL A 120 12.48 19.15 -8.09
CA VAL A 120 12.52 18.22 -9.22
C VAL A 120 11.97 18.89 -10.48
N GLY A 121 12.50 18.49 -11.63
CA GLY A 121 12.00 18.92 -12.94
C GLY A 121 10.82 18.04 -13.40
N HIS A 122 10.02 18.57 -14.32
CA HIS A 122 8.88 17.85 -14.90
C HIS A 122 9.25 16.54 -15.60
N ASP A 123 10.47 16.48 -16.15
CA ASP A 123 11.01 15.32 -16.88
C ASP A 123 11.97 14.45 -16.04
N GLN A 124 12.04 14.69 -14.73
CA GLN A 124 12.98 14.01 -13.85
C GLN A 124 12.48 12.62 -13.40
N ALA A 125 13.32 11.61 -13.65
CA ALA A 125 13.20 10.28 -13.04
C ALA A 125 14.28 10.07 -11.98
N THR A 126 14.03 9.18 -11.04
CA THR A 126 15.05 8.74 -10.08
C THR A 126 15.98 7.71 -10.70
N ASP A 127 17.30 7.79 -10.48
CA ASP A 127 18.24 6.79 -11.05
C ASP A 127 17.91 5.35 -10.63
N ALA A 128 17.40 5.16 -9.40
CA ALA A 128 17.06 3.85 -8.87
C ALA A 128 15.85 3.22 -9.59
N THR A 129 14.85 4.02 -9.95
CA THR A 129 13.69 3.56 -10.74
C THR A 129 14.07 3.36 -12.21
N ALA A 130 15.04 4.11 -12.74
CA ALA A 130 15.57 3.88 -14.09
C ALA A 130 16.30 2.53 -14.22
N GLU A 131 16.96 2.05 -13.15
CA GLU A 131 17.69 0.78 -13.15
C GLU A 131 16.83 -0.43 -12.75
N GLN A 132 16.00 -0.27 -11.71
CA GLN A 132 15.26 -1.38 -11.10
C GLN A 132 13.75 -1.33 -11.37
N GLY A 133 13.24 -0.26 -11.95
CA GLY A 133 11.86 -0.12 -12.38
C GLY A 133 10.85 0.06 -11.25
N VAL A 134 9.59 0.15 -11.66
CA VAL A 134 8.40 0.09 -10.81
C VAL A 134 7.62 -1.15 -11.23
N THR A 135 7.23 -1.98 -10.27
CA THR A 135 6.53 -3.24 -10.54
C THR A 135 5.39 -3.46 -9.57
N VAL A 136 4.38 -4.19 -10.03
CA VAL A 136 3.27 -4.66 -9.21
C VAL A 136 3.22 -6.17 -9.38
N SER A 137 3.29 -6.91 -8.28
CA SER A 137 3.18 -8.36 -8.28
C SER A 137 1.91 -8.79 -7.58
N GLU A 138 1.22 -9.76 -8.17
CA GLU A 138 0.04 -10.37 -7.56
C GLU A 138 0.35 -11.81 -7.17
N THR A 139 0.05 -12.17 -5.93
CA THR A 139 0.13 -13.55 -5.43
C THR A 139 -1.27 -14.03 -5.08
N ARG A 140 -1.78 -15.01 -5.82
CA ARG A 140 -3.08 -15.62 -5.53
C ARG A 140 -3.05 -16.33 -4.17
N VAL A 141 -4.06 -16.06 -3.36
CA VAL A 141 -4.31 -16.71 -2.07
C VAL A 141 -5.78 -17.14 -2.00
N PRO A 142 -6.15 -18.11 -1.14
CA PRO A 142 -7.56 -18.41 -0.93
C PRO A 142 -8.33 -17.13 -0.52
N GLY A 143 -9.34 -16.74 -1.30
CA GLY A 143 -10.17 -15.56 -1.05
C GLY A 143 -9.74 -14.27 -1.77
N GLY A 144 -8.60 -14.25 -2.47
CA GLY A 144 -8.19 -13.08 -3.25
C GLY A 144 -6.73 -13.14 -3.71
N ARG A 145 -6.12 -11.98 -3.90
CA ARG A 145 -4.73 -11.85 -4.34
C ARG A 145 -3.99 -10.81 -3.51
N ILE A 146 -2.82 -11.19 -2.99
CA ILE A 146 -1.92 -10.25 -2.34
C ILE A 146 -1.25 -9.46 -3.45
N VAL A 147 -1.57 -8.18 -3.54
CA VAL A 147 -0.88 -7.21 -4.37
C VAL A 147 0.32 -6.70 -3.57
N THR A 148 1.49 -6.70 -4.18
CA THR A 148 2.67 -6.02 -3.65
C THR A 148 3.21 -5.08 -4.72
N GLU A 149 3.35 -3.81 -4.36
CA GLU A 149 3.80 -2.73 -5.25
C GLU A 149 5.22 -2.34 -4.84
N PHE A 150 6.09 -2.19 -5.84
CA PHE A 150 7.52 -1.95 -5.64
C PHE A 150 7.98 -0.71 -6.40
N VAL A 151 8.85 0.07 -5.76
CA VAL A 151 9.65 1.13 -6.40
C VAL A 151 11.11 0.79 -6.19
N ALA A 152 11.86 0.68 -7.29
CA ALA A 152 13.27 0.28 -7.28
C ALA A 152 13.52 -0.97 -6.39
N GLY A 153 12.71 -2.01 -6.59
CA GLY A 153 12.81 -3.27 -5.85
C GLY A 153 12.43 -3.23 -4.37
N GLN A 154 12.02 -2.08 -3.83
CA GLN A 154 11.55 -1.94 -2.44
C GLN A 154 10.03 -1.89 -2.40
N VAL A 155 9.43 -2.60 -1.44
CA VAL A 155 7.98 -2.60 -1.24
C VAL A 155 7.54 -1.22 -0.78
N VAL A 156 6.65 -0.60 -1.55
CA VAL A 156 6.00 0.67 -1.16
C VAL A 156 4.62 0.43 -0.57
N SER A 157 3.98 -0.68 -0.94
CA SER A 157 2.65 -1.03 -0.50
C SER A 157 2.41 -2.52 -0.72
N GLN A 158 1.65 -3.12 0.19
CA GLN A 158 1.20 -4.50 0.08
C GLN A 158 -0.22 -4.56 0.64
N TYR A 159 -1.16 -5.10 -0.12
CA TYR A 159 -2.53 -5.26 0.35
C TYR A 159 -3.18 -6.46 -0.30
N LEU A 160 -4.25 -6.95 0.32
CA LEU A 160 -5.09 -7.98 -0.26
C LEU A 160 -6.12 -7.30 -1.18
N ALA A 161 -6.26 -7.79 -2.41
CA ALA A 161 -7.26 -7.37 -3.38
C ALA A 161 -8.18 -8.56 -3.75
N PRO A 162 -9.47 -8.36 -4.02
CA PRO A 162 -10.39 -9.45 -4.35
C PRO A 162 -10.03 -10.13 -5.68
N ASP A 163 -10.34 -11.42 -5.84
CA ASP A 163 -10.13 -12.09 -7.12
C ASP A 163 -11.11 -11.55 -8.17
N GLY A 164 -10.58 -10.79 -9.13
CA GLY A 164 -11.34 -10.20 -10.23
C GLY A 164 -11.96 -8.85 -9.89
N ALA A 165 -11.50 -7.81 -10.59
CA ALA A 165 -12.27 -6.59 -10.77
C ALA A 165 -13.48 -6.91 -11.66
N ASP A 166 -14.51 -7.49 -11.05
CA ASP A 166 -15.87 -7.42 -11.56
C ASP A 166 -16.66 -6.68 -10.46
N PRO A 167 -16.92 -5.36 -10.60
CA PRO A 167 -17.74 -4.61 -9.65
C PRO A 167 -19.20 -5.13 -9.58
N ALA A 168 -19.53 -6.19 -10.32
CA ALA A 168 -20.79 -6.88 -10.35
C ALA A 168 -20.83 -8.18 -9.52
N ARG A 169 -19.75 -8.54 -8.81
CA ARG A 169 -19.79 -9.58 -7.77
C ARG A 169 -19.63 -8.96 -6.38
N GLY A 170 -20.61 -8.13 -6.04
CA GLY A 170 -21.14 -8.17 -4.68
C GLY A 170 -21.41 -9.63 -4.33
N ALA A 171 -21.04 -10.03 -3.13
CA ALA A 171 -21.27 -11.36 -2.61
C ALA A 171 -22.66 -11.83 -3.05
N ALA A 172 -22.75 -13.01 -3.66
CA ALA A 172 -24.02 -13.72 -3.78
C ALA A 172 -24.43 -14.29 -2.40
N GLY A 173 -24.36 -13.44 -1.38
CA GLY A 173 -25.12 -13.54 -0.15
C GLY A 173 -26.45 -12.82 -0.40
N ASP A 174 -27.44 -13.17 0.39
CA ASP A 174 -28.72 -12.48 0.39
C ASP A 174 -28.45 -10.97 0.59
N ASP A 175 -28.81 -10.11 -0.37
CA ASP A 175 -28.54 -8.65 -0.42
C ASP A 175 -29.17 -7.88 0.77
N THR A 176 -29.74 -8.61 1.72
CA THR A 176 -30.35 -8.17 2.98
C THR A 176 -29.46 -8.40 4.20
N LYS A 177 -28.46 -9.30 4.12
CA LYS A 177 -27.63 -9.67 5.26
C LYS A 177 -26.38 -8.83 5.34
N MET A 178 -26.17 -8.23 6.52
CA MET A 178 -25.01 -7.39 6.80
C MET A 178 -23.72 -8.20 6.85
N THR A 179 -22.66 -7.71 6.23
CA THR A 179 -21.31 -8.29 6.31
C THR A 179 -20.51 -7.75 7.49
N ILE A 180 -19.36 -8.38 7.79
CA ILE A 180 -18.47 -7.92 8.87
C ILE A 180 -17.89 -6.54 8.52
N GLY A 181 -17.51 -6.30 7.28
CA GLY A 181 -17.05 -4.99 6.79
C GLY A 181 -18.10 -3.91 6.94
N GLU A 182 -19.36 -4.17 6.57
CA GLU A 182 -20.45 -3.21 6.75
C GLU A 182 -20.71 -2.90 8.23
N ALA A 183 -20.64 -3.92 9.10
CA ALA A 183 -20.76 -3.73 10.54
C ALA A 183 -19.60 -2.88 11.12
N LEU A 184 -18.40 -3.01 10.58
CA LEU A 184 -17.25 -2.19 10.95
C LEU A 184 -17.40 -0.74 10.44
N GLU A 185 -17.85 -0.52 9.21
CA GLU A 185 -18.14 0.82 8.70
C GLU A 185 -19.22 1.51 9.54
N ALA A 186 -20.30 0.79 9.88
CA ALA A 186 -21.33 1.28 10.77
C ALA A 186 -20.79 1.63 12.17
N ALA A 187 -19.84 0.85 12.69
CA ALA A 187 -19.13 1.20 13.92
C ALA A 187 -18.31 2.50 13.75
N GLY A 188 -17.62 2.65 12.62
CA GLY A 188 -16.92 3.87 12.24
C GLY A 188 -17.84 5.10 12.19
N TYR A 189 -19.07 4.96 11.72
CA TYR A 189 -20.06 6.04 11.75
C TYR A 189 -20.59 6.33 13.16
N ALA A 190 -20.92 5.30 13.94
CA ALA A 190 -21.50 5.46 15.28
C ALA A 190 -20.50 5.99 16.32
N ALA A 191 -19.21 5.75 16.10
CA ALA A 191 -18.13 6.04 17.03
C ALA A 191 -16.99 6.86 16.42
N GLY A 192 -17.28 7.56 15.32
CA GLY A 192 -16.26 8.07 14.40
C GLY A 192 -15.36 9.16 14.95
N ASP A 193 -15.79 9.88 15.98
CA ASP A 193 -15.06 10.94 16.68
C ASP A 193 -14.15 10.42 17.80
N ARG A 194 -14.26 9.13 18.12
CA ARG A 194 -13.50 8.51 19.21
C ARG A 194 -12.11 8.10 18.75
N PRO A 195 -11.07 8.34 19.56
CA PRO A 195 -9.74 7.85 19.28
C PRO A 195 -9.71 6.32 19.29
N VAL A 196 -8.92 5.72 18.40
CA VAL A 196 -8.71 4.28 18.37
C VAL A 196 -7.94 3.84 19.60
N GLU A 197 -8.46 2.84 20.32
CA GLU A 197 -7.83 2.20 21.48
C GLU A 197 -7.26 0.81 21.10
N HIS A 198 -6.37 0.26 21.94
CA HIS A 198 -5.83 -1.10 21.73
C HIS A 198 -6.92 -2.19 21.74
N SER A 199 -7.97 -2.01 22.55
CA SER A 199 -9.14 -2.90 22.54
C SER A 199 -9.87 -2.88 21.21
N ASP A 200 -9.99 -1.71 20.59
CA ASP A 200 -10.61 -1.55 19.28
C ASP A 200 -9.76 -2.22 18.20
N ALA A 201 -8.44 -1.99 18.22
CA ALA A 201 -7.52 -2.60 17.26
C ALA A 201 -7.49 -4.14 17.38
N ALA A 202 -7.63 -4.70 18.58
CA ALA A 202 -7.79 -6.14 18.79
C ALA A 202 -9.13 -6.67 18.25
N ALA A 203 -10.22 -5.91 18.45
CA ALA A 203 -11.54 -6.26 17.93
C ALA A 203 -11.57 -6.23 16.39
N ILE A 204 -10.94 -5.23 15.77
CA ILE A 204 -10.79 -5.11 14.31
C ILE A 204 -9.97 -6.28 13.75
N GLN A 205 -8.84 -6.63 14.38
CA GLN A 205 -8.06 -7.80 13.97
C GLN A 205 -8.90 -9.08 14.04
N ALA A 206 -9.64 -9.30 15.13
CA ALA A 206 -10.52 -10.45 15.24
C ALA A 206 -11.59 -10.45 14.13
N ALA A 207 -12.21 -9.29 13.86
CA ALA A 207 -13.18 -9.14 12.78
C ALA A 207 -12.58 -9.47 11.41
N LYS A 208 -11.38 -8.97 11.10
CA LYS A 208 -10.64 -9.29 9.88
C LYS A 208 -10.42 -10.79 9.72
N VAL A 209 -9.92 -11.45 10.77
CA VAL A 209 -9.67 -12.91 10.75
C VAL A 209 -10.97 -13.68 10.49
N ARG A 210 -12.09 -13.22 11.03
CA ARG A 210 -13.40 -13.84 10.81
C ARG A 210 -13.97 -13.58 9.43
N ALA A 211 -13.79 -12.37 8.91
CA ALA A 211 -14.21 -11.99 7.57
C ALA A 211 -13.44 -12.79 6.51
N THR A 212 -12.11 -12.71 6.55
CA THR A 212 -11.23 -13.22 5.50
C THR A 212 -10.80 -14.68 5.70
N GLY A 213 -10.95 -15.22 6.91
CA GLY A 213 -10.37 -16.50 7.31
C GLY A 213 -8.84 -16.49 7.47
N GLN A 214 -8.20 -15.32 7.37
CA GLN A 214 -6.74 -15.17 7.37
C GLN A 214 -6.23 -14.51 8.65
N ASP A 215 -5.39 -15.23 9.40
CA ASP A 215 -4.66 -14.73 10.57
C ASP A 215 -3.19 -14.45 10.23
N VAL A 216 -2.98 -13.75 9.12
CA VAL A 216 -1.66 -13.28 8.68
C VAL A 216 -1.59 -11.76 8.89
N TYR A 217 -0.43 -11.27 9.31
CA TYR A 217 -0.13 -9.85 9.36
C TYR A 217 0.20 -9.36 7.95
N ILE A 218 -0.58 -8.40 7.43
CA ILE A 218 -0.33 -7.75 6.14
C ILE A 218 -0.08 -6.27 6.42
N PRO A 219 1.12 -5.73 6.16
CA PRO A 219 1.40 -4.31 6.36
C PRO A 219 0.38 -3.45 5.59
N GLY A 220 -0.23 -2.47 6.25
CA GLY A 220 -1.21 -1.58 5.61
C GLY A 220 -2.61 -2.17 5.46
N ASP A 221 -2.89 -3.39 5.92
CA ASP A 221 -4.27 -3.89 6.03
C ASP A 221 -5.07 -3.13 7.10
N LEU A 222 -6.39 -3.32 7.13
CA LEU A 222 -7.29 -2.61 8.06
C LEU A 222 -6.87 -2.79 9.54
N ALA A 223 -6.40 -3.97 9.91
CA ALA A 223 -6.02 -4.27 11.29
C ALA A 223 -4.64 -3.70 11.64
N ALA A 224 -3.68 -3.71 10.71
CA ALA A 224 -2.39 -3.06 10.85
C ALA A 224 -2.55 -1.55 10.98
N GLN A 225 -3.44 -0.93 10.19
CA GLN A 225 -3.81 0.49 10.33
C GLN A 225 -4.38 0.78 11.72
N ALA A 226 -5.30 -0.06 12.21
CA ALA A 226 -5.89 0.11 13.55
C ALA A 226 -4.85 -0.02 14.68
N GLN A 227 -3.94 -0.99 14.60
CA GLN A 227 -2.86 -1.17 15.58
C GLN A 227 -1.91 0.03 15.57
N SER A 228 -1.45 0.45 14.39
CA SER A 228 -0.59 1.63 14.25
C SER A 228 -1.26 2.90 14.77
N ALA A 229 -2.55 3.07 14.52
CA ALA A 229 -3.34 4.19 15.04
C ALA A 229 -3.42 4.16 16.58
N ALA A 230 -3.67 2.99 17.16
CA ALA A 230 -3.74 2.82 18.60
C ALA A 230 -2.39 3.10 19.29
N ASP A 231 -1.28 2.63 18.70
CA ASP A 231 0.08 2.90 19.18
C ASP A 231 0.42 4.38 19.11
N ALA A 232 0.12 5.05 17.98
CA ALA A 232 0.35 6.47 17.82
C ALA A 232 -0.46 7.31 18.82
N ASN A 233 -1.70 6.90 19.09
CA ASN A 233 -2.60 7.59 20.02
C ASN A 233 -2.13 7.60 21.48
N LEU A 234 -1.25 6.67 21.88
CA LEU A 234 -0.63 6.67 23.21
C LEU A 234 0.33 7.84 23.40
N TRP A 235 0.96 8.29 22.32
CA TRP A 235 1.98 9.35 22.35
C TRP A 235 1.43 10.70 21.90
N ALA A 236 0.22 10.74 21.32
CA ALA A 236 -0.45 11.97 20.93
C ALA A 236 -0.78 12.83 22.16
N ALA A 237 -0.27 14.08 22.15
CA ALA A 237 -0.46 15.01 23.27
C ALA A 237 -1.86 15.62 23.33
N ARG A 238 -2.55 15.66 22.18
CA ARG A 238 -3.87 16.28 22.01
C ARG A 238 -4.87 15.29 21.44
N ASP A 239 -6.12 15.37 21.88
CA ASP A 239 -7.18 14.46 21.43
C ASP A 239 -7.57 14.70 19.97
N GLU A 240 -7.32 15.90 19.43
CA GLU A 240 -7.54 16.25 18.02
C GLU A 240 -6.50 15.64 17.07
N GLU A 241 -5.32 15.27 17.58
CA GLU A 241 -4.25 14.63 16.80
C GLU A 241 -4.41 13.10 16.76
N LYS A 242 -5.28 12.55 17.61
CA LYS A 242 -5.50 11.12 17.69
C LYS A 242 -6.28 10.64 16.47
N ALA A 243 -5.76 9.59 15.82
CA ALA A 243 -6.45 8.86 14.77
C ALA A 243 -7.77 8.32 15.31
N LYS A 244 -8.85 8.54 14.55
CA LYS A 244 -10.20 8.21 15.00
C LYS A 244 -10.74 6.94 14.35
N LEU A 245 -11.70 6.30 15.02
CA LEU A 245 -12.34 5.09 14.50
C LEU A 245 -12.98 5.30 13.13
N GLY A 246 -13.57 6.47 12.88
CA GLY A 246 -14.20 6.79 11.60
C GLY A 246 -13.20 6.83 10.45
N GLU A 247 -11.97 7.27 10.71
CA GLU A 247 -10.90 7.34 9.71
C GLU A 247 -10.37 5.94 9.38
N VAL A 248 -10.09 5.12 10.40
CA VAL A 248 -9.57 3.76 10.22
C VAL A 248 -10.59 2.84 9.55
N LEU A 249 -11.83 2.86 10.05
CA LEU A 249 -12.92 2.00 9.58
C LEU A 249 -13.60 2.51 8.30
N SER A 250 -13.19 3.67 7.78
CA SER A 250 -13.64 4.13 6.47
C SER A 250 -13.29 3.10 5.39
N ASN A 251 -14.29 2.74 4.58
CA ASN A 251 -14.18 1.74 3.52
C ASN A 251 -13.73 0.36 4.02
N ALA A 252 -14.10 -0.06 5.24
CA ALA A 252 -13.75 -1.39 5.77
C ALA A 252 -14.27 -2.52 4.86
N THR A 253 -15.42 -2.35 4.22
CA THR A 253 -15.98 -3.32 3.25
C THR A 253 -15.04 -3.52 2.06
N ALA A 254 -14.44 -2.45 1.55
CA ALA A 254 -13.46 -2.53 0.46
C ALA A 254 -12.09 -3.10 0.91
N LYS A 255 -11.74 -2.93 2.19
CA LYS A 255 -10.48 -3.39 2.78
C LYS A 255 -10.52 -4.87 3.23
N LEU A 256 -11.71 -5.46 3.39
CA LEU A 256 -11.90 -6.86 3.75
C LEU A 256 -12.17 -7.70 2.51
N VAL A 257 -11.08 -8.17 1.91
CA VAL A 257 -11.17 -9.05 0.74
C VAL A 257 -11.63 -10.44 1.16
N ALA A 258 -12.76 -10.88 0.60
CA ALA A 258 -13.56 -12.02 1.05
C ALA A 258 -14.39 -11.75 2.32
N ASP A 259 -14.85 -10.52 2.50
CA ASP A 259 -15.82 -10.20 3.54
C ASP A 259 -17.03 -11.15 3.48
N LYS A 260 -17.45 -11.61 4.66
CA LYS A 260 -18.52 -12.59 4.81
C LYS A 260 -19.65 -12.02 5.67
N GLU A 261 -20.83 -12.61 5.53
CA GLU A 261 -21.99 -12.31 6.38
C GLU A 261 -21.64 -12.49 7.87
N VAL A 262 -22.12 -11.57 8.71
CA VAL A 262 -21.91 -11.65 10.16
C VAL A 262 -22.74 -12.78 10.75
N GLU A 263 -22.09 -13.66 11.52
CA GLU A 263 -22.74 -14.67 12.36
C GLU A 263 -22.55 -14.38 13.86
N SER A 264 -23.34 -15.05 14.72
CA SER A 264 -23.21 -14.87 16.18
C SER A 264 -21.86 -15.30 16.75
N ASP A 265 -21.23 -16.30 16.13
CA ASP A 265 -19.91 -16.76 16.55
C ASP A 265 -18.82 -15.73 16.24
N ASP A 266 -18.96 -14.99 15.14
CA ASP A 266 -18.07 -13.89 14.81
C ASP A 266 -18.20 -12.76 15.84
N ALA A 267 -19.44 -12.37 16.16
CA ALA A 267 -19.71 -11.37 17.18
C ALA A 267 -19.14 -11.76 18.56
N ALA A 268 -19.27 -13.02 18.97
CA ALA A 268 -18.73 -13.51 20.23
C ALA A 268 -17.19 -13.47 20.25
N ARG A 269 -16.53 -13.79 19.12
CA ARG A 269 -15.07 -13.73 19.00
C ARG A 269 -14.55 -12.31 19.03
N VAL A 270 -15.19 -11.39 18.33
CA VAL A 270 -14.86 -9.95 18.34
C VAL A 270 -15.04 -9.37 19.74
N ALA A 271 -16.15 -9.67 20.41
CA ALA A 271 -16.39 -9.27 21.79
C ALA A 271 -15.35 -9.82 22.78
N SER A 272 -14.92 -11.08 22.58
CA SER A 272 -13.86 -11.66 23.42
C SER A 272 -12.50 -10.99 23.19
N ALA A 273 -12.19 -10.59 21.96
CA ALA A 273 -10.96 -9.85 21.67
C ALA A 273 -10.97 -8.45 22.30
N GLU A 274 -12.07 -7.71 22.17
CA GLU A 274 -12.23 -6.37 22.75
C GLU A 274 -12.10 -6.41 24.28
N THR A 275 -12.79 -7.35 24.94
CA THR A 275 -12.79 -7.48 26.41
C THR A 275 -11.47 -7.96 26.99
N ARG A 276 -10.72 -8.83 26.28
CA ARG A 276 -9.41 -9.30 26.75
C ARG A 276 -8.36 -8.20 26.74
N ASN A 277 -8.51 -7.25 25.83
CA ASN A 277 -7.53 -6.17 25.63
C ASN A 277 -8.00 -4.84 26.23
N LYS A 278 -8.96 -4.90 27.17
CA LYS A 278 -9.51 -3.77 27.91
C LYS A 278 -9.41 -4.01 29.41
N ASP A 279 -9.04 -2.98 30.16
CA ASP A 279 -8.79 -3.09 31.61
C ASP A 279 -10.04 -3.47 32.43
N ASP A 280 -11.22 -2.99 32.03
CA ASP A 280 -12.49 -3.27 32.73
C ASP A 280 -13.19 -4.55 32.27
N LYS A 281 -12.66 -5.24 31.25
CA LYS A 281 -13.20 -6.47 30.64
C LYS A 281 -14.67 -6.40 30.18
N THR A 282 -15.19 -5.21 29.89
CA THR A 282 -16.56 -5.02 29.39
C THR A 282 -16.59 -4.67 27.91
N VAL A 283 -17.56 -5.23 27.18
CA VAL A 283 -17.85 -4.83 25.79
C VAL A 283 -18.29 -3.38 25.79
N ARG A 284 -17.70 -2.55 24.91
CA ARG A 284 -17.99 -1.11 24.92
C ARG A 284 -19.33 -0.85 24.21
N PRO A 285 -20.28 -0.13 24.84
CA PRO A 285 -21.49 0.32 24.16
C PRO A 285 -21.13 1.19 22.94
N GLY A 286 -21.72 0.89 21.78
CA GLY A 286 -21.39 1.55 20.52
C GLY A 286 -19.94 1.34 20.05
N GLY A 287 -19.24 0.32 20.57
CA GLY A 287 -17.94 -0.14 20.09
C GLY A 287 -18.05 -1.10 18.92
N ILE A 288 -16.90 -1.57 18.44
CA ILE A 288 -16.81 -2.52 17.32
C ILE A 288 -17.58 -3.80 17.63
N ALA A 289 -17.39 -4.38 18.82
CA ALA A 289 -18.09 -5.60 19.19
C ALA A 289 -19.61 -5.42 19.28
N ALA A 290 -20.08 -4.25 19.73
CA ALA A 290 -21.51 -3.94 19.81
C ALA A 290 -22.14 -3.83 18.40
N SER A 291 -21.46 -3.19 17.45
CA SER A 291 -21.93 -3.08 16.06
C SER A 291 -21.96 -4.43 15.35
N VAL A 292 -20.91 -5.24 15.49
CA VAL A 292 -20.89 -6.61 14.94
C VAL A 292 -21.98 -7.48 15.57
N ALA A 293 -22.23 -7.36 16.89
CA ALA A 293 -23.32 -8.07 17.55
C ALA A 293 -24.72 -7.57 17.11
N ALA A 294 -24.86 -6.29 16.77
CA ALA A 294 -26.10 -5.77 16.19
C ALA A 294 -26.35 -6.35 14.79
N ALA A 295 -25.34 -6.33 13.92
CA ALA A 295 -25.41 -6.94 12.59
C ALA A 295 -25.74 -8.44 12.66
N ALA A 296 -25.08 -9.20 13.54
CA ALA A 296 -25.38 -10.62 13.76
C ALA A 296 -26.82 -10.89 14.20
N ARG A 297 -27.43 -9.96 14.95
CA ARG A 297 -28.83 -10.08 15.39
C ARG A 297 -29.81 -9.76 14.25
N LEU A 298 -29.50 -8.75 13.43
CA LEU A 298 -30.29 -8.41 12.25
C LEU A 298 -30.29 -9.58 11.26
N ASN A 299 -29.12 -10.13 10.95
CA ASN A 299 -29.00 -11.30 10.06
C ASN A 299 -29.74 -12.56 10.55
N LYS A 300 -30.02 -12.68 11.86
CA LYS A 300 -30.82 -13.77 12.44
C LYS A 300 -32.32 -13.51 12.43
N GLN A 301 -32.74 -12.25 12.40
CA GLN A 301 -34.16 -11.88 12.36
C GLN A 301 -34.73 -12.00 10.94
N ASP A 302 -33.86 -11.86 9.94
CA ASP A 302 -34.20 -11.93 8.52
C ASP A 302 -33.90 -13.31 7.87
N ALA A 303 -33.49 -14.32 8.67
CA ALA A 303 -33.19 -15.69 8.24
C ALA A 303 -34.34 -16.68 8.53
#